data_AF-A0A1Q7KHN4-F1
#
_entry.id   AF-A0A1Q7KHN4-F1
#
_cell.length_a   1.000
_cell.length_b   1.000
_cell.length_c   1.000
_cell.angle_alpha   90.00
_cell.angle_beta   90.00
_cell.angle_gamma   90.00
#
_symmetry.space_group_name_H-M   'P 1'
#
loop_
_entity.id
_entity.type
_entity.pdbx_description
1 polymer ?
#
loop_
_entity_poly.entity_id
_entity_poly.type
_entity_poly.pdbx_seq_one_letter_code
_entity_poly.pdbx_strand_id
1 'polypeptide(L)'
;MTSTATSNETSTAQEEDPYILSGDWNLDVRDGNVTDFAANFTMVHIDGTSRHTHDLSNFVQSNSTTIDNSASGTSYIFGTVDVAADGENKWTKVDTLIMIEKNNVVIISLASEDTEDHFMGAPIYGIVDSMTDKNGNEMIETGSAQTAGNVTSGVNVTQGIKDFFNGTGK
;
A
#
# COMPACT_ATOMS: atom_id res chain seq x y z
N MET A 1 0.44 7.11 -60.69
CA MET A 1 1.00 7.23 -59.33
C MET A 1 -0.16 7.54 -58.41
N THR A 2 -0.62 6.55 -57.66
CA THR A 2 -1.68 6.69 -56.67
C THR A 2 -1.01 6.82 -55.32
N SER A 3 -1.08 8.01 -54.71
CA SER A 3 -0.60 8.22 -53.34
C SER A 3 -1.64 7.69 -52.37
N THR A 4 -1.31 6.61 -51.68
CA THR A 4 -2.03 6.13 -50.50
C THR A 4 -1.63 7.01 -49.33
N ALA A 5 -2.59 7.74 -48.75
CA ALA A 5 -2.39 8.41 -47.48
C ALA A 5 -2.58 7.36 -46.37
N THR A 6 -1.50 6.99 -45.71
CA THR A 6 -1.50 6.18 -44.49
C THR A 6 -1.92 7.09 -43.34
N SER A 7 -3.08 6.84 -42.73
CA SER A 7 -3.43 7.45 -41.44
C SER A 7 -2.59 6.79 -40.36
N ASN A 8 -1.65 7.54 -39.78
CA ASN A 8 -1.04 7.17 -38.51
C ASN A 8 -2.07 7.41 -37.40
N GLU A 9 -2.92 6.40 -37.16
CA GLU A 9 -3.71 6.31 -35.94
C GLU A 9 -2.71 6.12 -34.79
N THR A 10 -2.45 7.19 -34.06
CA THR A 10 -1.75 7.10 -32.77
C THR A 10 -2.79 6.54 -31.81
N SER A 11 -2.73 5.24 -31.54
CA SER A 11 -3.50 4.62 -30.46
C SER A 11 -3.05 5.26 -29.15
N THR A 12 -3.77 6.28 -28.69
CA THR A 12 -3.68 6.73 -27.31
C THR A 12 -4.07 5.54 -26.46
N ALA A 13 -3.12 4.93 -25.76
CA ALA A 13 -3.44 4.02 -24.68
C ALA A 13 -4.44 4.75 -23.78
N GLN A 14 -5.63 4.18 -23.62
CA GLN A 14 -6.60 4.69 -22.68
C GLN A 14 -5.95 4.52 -21.30
N GLU A 15 -5.58 5.65 -20.69
CA GLU A 15 -5.16 5.69 -19.29
C GLU A 15 -6.40 5.29 -18.49
N GLU A 16 -6.44 4.04 -18.03
CA GLU A 16 -7.49 3.57 -17.14
C GLU A 16 -7.34 4.33 -15.81
N ASP A 17 -8.48 4.83 -15.32
CA ASP A 17 -8.52 5.54 -14.04
C ASP A 17 -7.99 4.62 -12.91
N PRO A 18 -7.26 5.15 -11.92
CA PRO A 18 -6.58 4.33 -10.92
C PRO A 18 -7.54 3.60 -9.98
N TYR A 19 -7.02 2.58 -9.31
CA TYR A 19 -7.69 1.93 -8.18
C TYR A 19 -7.09 2.40 -6.85
N ILE A 20 -7.90 2.42 -5.80
CA ILE A 20 -7.45 2.55 -4.42
C ILE A 20 -7.38 1.15 -3.82
N LEU A 21 -6.25 0.82 -3.21
CA LEU A 21 -6.07 -0.37 -2.39
C LEU A 21 -5.81 0.05 -0.95
N SER A 22 -6.64 -0.44 -0.02
CA SER A 22 -6.53 -0.09 1.40
C SER A 22 -7.02 -1.23 2.27
N GLY A 23 -6.35 -1.44 3.40
CA GLY A 23 -6.72 -2.44 4.39
C GLY A 23 -5.59 -2.66 5.39
N ASP A 24 -5.65 -3.81 6.04
CA ASP A 24 -4.79 -4.15 7.18
C ASP A 24 -3.73 -5.16 6.77
N TRP A 25 -2.59 -5.10 7.46
CA TRP A 25 -1.48 -6.01 7.25
C TRP A 25 -0.75 -6.23 8.57
N ASN A 26 -0.08 -7.38 8.68
CA ASN A 26 0.83 -7.66 9.79
C ASN A 26 2.11 -8.31 9.27
N LEU A 27 3.19 -8.13 10.01
CA LEU A 27 4.49 -8.70 9.68
C LEU A 27 5.29 -8.97 10.96
N ASP A 28 5.61 -10.24 11.20
CA ASP A 28 6.52 -10.66 12.26
C ASP A 28 7.86 -11.09 11.66
N VAL A 29 8.95 -10.52 12.17
CA VAL A 29 10.32 -10.92 11.82
C VAL A 29 11.06 -11.42 13.06
N ARG A 30 11.64 -12.62 12.96
CA ARG A 30 12.46 -13.23 14.03
C ARG A 30 13.79 -13.71 13.44
N ASP A 31 14.88 -13.25 14.04
CA ASP A 31 16.25 -13.59 13.62
C ASP A 31 16.49 -13.36 12.11
N GLY A 32 15.92 -12.29 11.56
CA GLY A 32 16.02 -11.93 10.14
C GLY A 32 15.09 -12.72 9.20
N ASN A 33 14.23 -13.59 9.74
CA ASN A 33 13.25 -14.36 8.98
C ASN A 33 11.83 -13.89 9.27
N VAL A 34 11.04 -13.69 8.23
CA VAL A 34 9.59 -13.48 8.33
C VAL A 34 8.96 -14.76 8.83
N THR A 35 8.34 -14.68 10.01
CA THR A 35 7.64 -15.81 10.63
C THR A 35 6.12 -15.72 10.48
N ASP A 36 5.61 -14.52 10.24
CA ASP A 36 4.22 -14.30 9.92
C ASP A 36 4.09 -13.09 8.98
N PHE A 37 3.29 -13.25 7.94
CA PHE A 37 2.86 -12.15 7.09
C PHE A 37 1.48 -12.51 6.55
N ALA A 38 0.54 -11.62 6.81
CA ALA A 38 -0.78 -11.66 6.20
C ALA A 38 -1.23 -10.24 5.92
N ALA A 39 -2.06 -10.09 4.89
CA ALA A 39 -2.68 -8.82 4.60
C ALA A 39 -4.05 -9.00 3.96
N ASN A 40 -4.97 -8.10 4.25
CA ASN A 40 -6.30 -8.05 3.67
C ASN A 40 -6.55 -6.63 3.16
N PHE A 41 -6.92 -6.50 1.89
CA PHE A 41 -7.17 -5.21 1.25
C PHE A 41 -8.50 -5.20 0.54
N THR A 42 -9.15 -4.03 0.51
CA THR A 42 -10.22 -3.72 -0.43
C THR A 42 -9.64 -2.94 -1.60
N MET A 43 -9.94 -3.37 -2.81
CA MET A 43 -9.64 -2.67 -4.05
C MET A 43 -10.94 -2.06 -4.60
N VAL A 44 -10.91 -0.76 -4.91
CA VAL A 44 -12.06 -0.02 -5.46
C VAL A 44 -11.59 0.90 -6.55
N HIS A 45 -12.28 0.92 -7.68
CA HIS A 45 -12.02 1.91 -8.71
C HIS A 45 -12.33 3.31 -8.17
N ILE A 46 -11.58 4.36 -8.56
CA ILE A 46 -11.76 5.69 -7.94
C ILE A 46 -13.14 6.32 -8.16
N ASP A 47 -13.92 5.83 -9.14
CA ASP A 47 -15.32 6.23 -9.33
C ASP A 47 -16.31 5.54 -8.35
N GLY A 48 -15.81 4.66 -7.47
CA GLY A 48 -16.58 3.91 -6.49
C GLY A 48 -17.12 2.56 -6.98
N THR A 49 -16.79 2.13 -8.20
CA THR A 49 -17.22 0.84 -8.76
C THR A 49 -16.16 -0.25 -8.56
N SER A 50 -16.45 -1.47 -9.04
CA SER A 50 -15.51 -2.60 -9.07
C SER A 50 -14.89 -2.95 -7.71
N ARG A 51 -15.65 -2.77 -6.62
CA ARG A 51 -15.22 -3.12 -5.27
C ARG A 51 -15.07 -4.63 -5.11
N HIS A 52 -13.90 -5.07 -4.66
CA HIS A 52 -13.63 -6.46 -4.29
C HIS A 52 -12.52 -6.53 -3.24
N THR A 53 -12.33 -7.70 -2.63
CA THR A 53 -11.32 -7.91 -1.57
C THR A 53 -10.19 -8.80 -2.02
N HIS A 54 -9.00 -8.59 -1.46
CA HIS A 54 -7.82 -9.44 -1.64
C HIS A 54 -7.24 -9.87 -0.30
N ASP A 55 -6.75 -11.11 -0.26
CA ASP A 55 -5.98 -11.65 0.86
C ASP A 55 -4.60 -12.07 0.37
N LEU A 56 -3.55 -11.64 1.07
CA LEU A 56 -2.18 -12.14 0.89
C LEU A 56 -1.84 -13.10 2.02
N SER A 57 -1.36 -14.29 1.66
CA SER A 57 -1.06 -15.34 2.62
C SER A 57 0.11 -16.21 2.18
N ASN A 58 0.51 -17.16 3.02
CA ASN A 58 1.55 -18.16 2.72
C ASN A 58 2.88 -17.55 2.27
N PHE A 59 3.31 -16.45 2.91
CA PHE A 59 4.56 -15.80 2.54
C PHE A 59 5.76 -16.74 2.67
N VAL A 60 6.58 -16.79 1.63
CA VAL A 60 7.84 -17.53 1.62
C VAL A 60 8.98 -16.56 1.34
N GLN A 61 9.81 -16.31 2.35
CA GLN A 61 10.96 -15.40 2.24
C GLN A 61 12.03 -15.92 1.26
N SER A 62 12.58 -14.99 0.49
CA SER A 62 13.79 -15.15 -0.31
C SER A 62 15.05 -14.72 0.46
N ASN A 63 16.17 -15.36 0.14
CA ASN A 63 17.48 -15.12 0.75
C ASN A 63 18.05 -13.71 0.48
N SER A 64 17.48 -12.96 -0.47
CA SER A 64 17.89 -11.59 -0.81
C SER A 64 17.32 -10.51 0.12
N THR A 65 16.60 -10.92 1.17
CA THR A 65 15.98 -10.02 2.15
C THR A 65 17.01 -9.29 3.00
N THR A 66 16.78 -7.98 3.20
CA THR A 66 17.54 -7.11 4.10
C THR A 66 16.59 -6.50 5.11
N ILE A 67 16.86 -6.71 6.40
CA ILE A 67 16.11 -6.09 7.49
C ILE A 67 16.98 -5.00 8.11
N ASP A 68 16.49 -3.77 8.06
CA ASP A 68 17.08 -2.60 8.70
C ASP A 68 16.06 -2.04 9.70
N ASN A 69 16.34 -2.21 10.98
CA ASN A 69 15.51 -1.76 12.08
C ASN A 69 15.93 -0.39 12.64
N SER A 70 16.83 0.33 11.96
CA SER A 70 17.19 1.69 12.33
C SER A 70 16.07 2.68 11.98
N ALA A 71 15.93 3.77 12.75
CA ALA A 71 14.88 4.77 12.54
C ALA A 71 14.92 5.44 11.15
N SER A 72 16.09 5.47 10.51
CA SER A 72 16.29 6.02 9.17
C SER A 72 16.40 4.95 8.07
N GLY A 73 16.31 3.67 8.44
CA GLY A 73 16.57 2.53 7.58
C GLY A 73 15.43 2.22 6.62
N THR A 74 15.75 1.43 5.60
CA THR A 74 14.77 0.85 4.69
C THR A 74 14.96 -0.66 4.69
N SER A 75 13.94 -1.41 5.10
CA SER A 75 13.92 -2.86 4.97
C SER A 75 13.40 -3.27 3.60
N TYR A 76 14.03 -4.26 2.98
CA TYR A 76 13.64 -4.85 1.70
C TYR A 76 13.42 -6.35 1.90
N ILE A 77 12.17 -6.80 1.87
CA ILE A 77 11.79 -8.18 2.14
C ILE A 77 11.26 -8.76 0.84
N PHE A 78 12.01 -9.71 0.29
CA PHE A 78 11.67 -10.39 -0.95
C PHE A 78 11.08 -11.76 -0.64
N GLY A 79 10.11 -12.20 -1.42
CA GLY A 79 9.54 -13.52 -1.27
C GLY A 79 8.42 -13.79 -2.26
N THR A 80 7.60 -14.79 -1.95
CA THR A 80 6.37 -15.06 -2.69
C THR A 80 5.17 -15.13 -1.77
N VAL A 81 3.98 -14.81 -2.28
CA VAL A 81 2.69 -14.94 -1.57
C VAL A 81 1.66 -15.67 -2.42
N ASP A 82 0.65 -16.23 -1.77
CA ASP A 82 -0.60 -16.57 -2.42
C ASP A 82 -1.58 -15.40 -2.30
N VAL A 83 -2.31 -15.14 -3.38
CA VAL A 83 -3.26 -14.03 -3.50
C VAL A 83 -4.67 -14.59 -3.74
N ALA A 84 -5.58 -14.31 -2.83
CA ALA A 84 -7.01 -14.56 -3.03
C ALA A 84 -7.72 -13.28 -3.53
N ALA A 85 -8.82 -13.46 -4.25
CA ALA A 85 -9.77 -12.40 -4.57
C ALA A 85 -11.18 -12.90 -4.23
N ASP A 86 -11.92 -12.10 -3.47
CA ASP A 86 -13.29 -12.41 -2.99
C ASP A 86 -13.40 -13.81 -2.32
N GLY A 87 -12.39 -14.16 -1.52
CA GLY A 87 -12.32 -15.43 -0.79
C GLY A 87 -11.90 -16.65 -1.63
N GLU A 88 -11.58 -16.46 -2.91
CA GLU A 88 -11.07 -17.51 -3.79
C GLU A 88 -9.58 -17.30 -4.10
N ASN A 89 -8.75 -18.32 -3.89
CA ASN A 89 -7.34 -18.27 -4.32
C ASN A 89 -7.26 -18.09 -5.85
N LYS A 90 -6.65 -16.99 -6.30
CA LYS A 90 -6.51 -16.66 -7.73
C LYS A 90 -5.11 -16.91 -8.24
N TRP A 91 -4.10 -16.41 -7.52
CA TRP A 91 -2.70 -16.53 -7.90
C TRP A 91 -1.90 -17.14 -6.76
N THR A 92 -0.94 -17.99 -7.09
CA THR A 92 -0.10 -18.67 -6.11
C THR A 92 1.36 -18.40 -6.39
N LYS A 93 2.17 -18.27 -5.33
CA LYS A 93 3.61 -17.97 -5.43
C LYS A 93 3.94 -16.72 -6.25
N VAL A 94 3.15 -15.66 -6.08
CA VAL A 94 3.36 -14.36 -6.71
C VAL A 94 4.62 -13.71 -6.14
N ASP A 95 5.58 -13.36 -6.99
CA ASP A 95 6.77 -12.64 -6.57
C ASP A 95 6.39 -11.30 -5.92
N THR A 96 6.92 -11.08 -4.73
CA THR A 96 6.52 -9.98 -3.84
C THR A 96 7.73 -9.27 -3.24
N LEU A 97 7.65 -7.94 -3.22
CA LEU A 97 8.53 -7.07 -2.44
C LEU A 97 7.71 -6.35 -1.36
N ILE A 98 8.08 -6.54 -0.11
CA ILE A 98 7.60 -5.73 1.02
C ILE A 98 8.75 -4.80 1.42
N MET A 99 8.53 -3.50 1.29
CA MET A 99 9.45 -2.46 1.74
C MET A 99 8.89 -1.80 2.99
N ILE A 100 9.73 -1.60 4.00
CA ILE A 100 9.40 -0.78 5.17
C ILE A 100 10.32 0.43 5.15
N GLU A 101 9.76 1.60 4.86
CA GLU A 101 10.51 2.85 4.77
C GLU A 101 10.47 3.57 6.11
N LYS A 102 11.65 3.73 6.73
CA LYS A 102 11.85 4.48 7.98
C LYS A 102 10.89 4.08 9.10
N ASN A 103 10.53 2.80 9.18
CA ASN A 103 9.56 2.25 10.14
C ASN A 103 8.15 2.90 10.09
N ASN A 104 7.81 3.68 9.06
CA ASN A 104 6.59 4.48 9.01
C ASN A 104 5.63 4.08 7.88
N VAL A 105 6.17 3.62 6.75
CA VAL A 105 5.38 3.25 5.57
C VAL A 105 5.73 1.84 5.16
N VAL A 106 4.71 1.01 4.93
CA VAL A 106 4.87 -0.25 4.20
C VAL A 106 4.49 -0.04 2.73
N ILE A 107 5.26 -0.64 1.84
CA ILE A 107 4.98 -0.68 0.41
C ILE A 107 5.05 -2.14 -0.01
N ILE A 108 3.94 -2.68 -0.51
CA ILE A 108 3.84 -4.07 -0.96
C ILE A 108 3.66 -4.05 -2.47
N SER A 109 4.58 -4.66 -3.19
CA SER A 109 4.54 -4.78 -4.65
C SER A 109 4.39 -6.23 -5.03
N LEU A 110 3.41 -6.52 -5.89
CA LEU A 110 3.19 -7.82 -6.51
C LEU A 110 3.65 -7.76 -7.97
N ALA A 111 4.29 -8.82 -8.46
CA ALA A 111 4.70 -8.88 -9.86
C ALA A 111 3.47 -8.92 -10.78
N SER A 112 3.40 -8.00 -11.75
CA SER A 112 2.30 -7.95 -12.73
C SER A 112 2.18 -9.25 -13.53
N GLU A 113 3.30 -9.84 -13.94
CA GLU A 113 3.32 -11.09 -14.72
C GLU A 113 2.70 -12.28 -13.98
N ASP A 114 2.81 -12.31 -12.66
CA ASP A 114 2.27 -13.37 -11.81
C ASP A 114 0.79 -13.15 -11.44
N THR A 115 0.27 -11.95 -11.71
CA THR A 115 -1.10 -11.53 -11.36
C THR A 115 -1.94 -11.16 -12.58
N GLU A 116 -1.51 -11.56 -13.78
CA GLU A 116 -2.18 -11.22 -15.06
C GLU A 116 -2.41 -9.71 -15.22
N ASP A 117 -1.50 -8.91 -14.65
CA ASP A 117 -1.56 -7.46 -14.57
C ASP A 117 -2.80 -6.89 -13.85
N HIS A 118 -3.44 -7.69 -12.99
CA HIS A 118 -4.64 -7.30 -12.22
C HIS A 118 -4.42 -6.04 -11.35
N PHE A 119 -3.21 -5.89 -10.82
CA PHE A 119 -2.82 -4.72 -10.01
C PHE A 119 -2.16 -3.61 -10.84
N MET A 120 -2.01 -3.78 -12.16
CA MET A 120 -1.46 -2.79 -13.10
C MET A 120 -0.06 -2.27 -12.71
N GLY A 121 0.72 -3.11 -12.01
CA GLY A 121 2.03 -2.74 -11.45
C GLY A 121 1.98 -1.70 -10.31
N ALA A 122 0.80 -1.35 -9.81
CA ALA A 122 0.64 -0.38 -8.73
C ALA A 122 0.99 -1.02 -7.37
N PRO A 123 1.86 -0.38 -6.56
CA PRO A 123 2.13 -0.86 -5.21
C PRO A 123 0.96 -0.57 -4.26
N ILE A 124 0.84 -1.41 -3.25
CA ILE A 124 -0.09 -1.23 -2.13
C ILE A 124 0.65 -0.50 -1.02
N TYR A 125 0.12 0.66 -0.61
CA TYR A 125 0.68 1.45 0.49
C TYR A 125 -0.09 1.19 1.79
N GLY A 126 0.65 1.08 2.89
CA GLY A 126 0.09 1.03 4.24
C GLY A 126 0.87 1.92 5.21
N ILE A 127 0.19 2.31 6.28
CA ILE A 127 0.80 3.02 7.41
C ILE A 127 1.24 1.98 8.44
N VAL A 128 2.42 2.18 9.02
CA VAL A 128 2.88 1.37 10.16
C VAL A 128 2.25 1.96 11.42
N ASP A 129 1.26 1.26 11.99
CA ASP A 129 0.56 1.73 13.20
C ASP A 129 1.36 1.47 14.48
N SER A 130 2.13 0.38 14.51
CA SER A 130 3.06 0.03 15.59
C SER A 130 4.19 -0.82 15.04
N MET A 131 5.40 -0.60 15.57
CA MET A 131 6.55 -1.45 15.31
C MET A 131 7.30 -1.67 16.61
N THR A 132 7.40 -2.91 17.06
CA THR A 132 8.07 -3.23 18.32
C THR A 132 9.36 -4.01 18.13
N ASP A 133 10.35 -3.75 18.97
CA ASP A 133 11.54 -4.59 19.07
C ASP A 133 11.22 -5.95 19.72
N LYS A 134 12.22 -6.84 19.77
CA LYS A 134 12.10 -8.18 20.40
C LYS A 134 11.72 -8.17 21.88
N ASN A 135 11.82 -7.02 22.55
CA ASN A 135 11.46 -6.83 23.95
C ASN A 135 10.09 -6.13 24.11
N GLY A 136 9.40 -5.82 23.01
CA GLY A 136 8.11 -5.12 23.00
C GLY A 136 8.21 -3.60 23.08
N ASN A 137 9.39 -3.00 22.90
CA ASN A 137 9.54 -1.55 22.91
C ASN A 137 9.13 -0.97 21.55
N GLU A 138 8.31 0.08 21.56
CA GLU A 138 7.92 0.81 20.35
C GLU A 138 9.15 1.46 19.67
N MET A 139 9.24 1.30 18.35
CA MET A 139 10.34 1.76 17.50
C MET A 139 9.93 2.92 16.58
N ILE A 140 8.63 3.22 16.45
CA ILE A 140 8.18 4.36 15.67
C ILE A 140 8.57 5.63 16.40
N GLU A 141 9.55 6.35 15.86
CA GLU A 141 9.84 7.72 16.26
C GLU A 141 8.74 8.63 15.72
N THR A 142 7.64 8.74 16.45
CA THR A 142 6.71 9.86 16.26
C THR A 142 7.53 11.12 16.52
N GLY A 143 7.82 11.87 15.45
CA GLY A 143 8.77 12.98 15.48
C GLY A 143 8.64 13.77 16.78
N SER A 144 9.76 13.85 17.52
CA SER A 144 9.91 14.48 18.84
C SER A 144 8.70 15.33 19.17
N ALA A 145 7.88 14.90 20.15
CA ALA A 145 6.68 15.61 20.56
C ALA A 145 6.94 17.11 20.44
N GLN A 146 6.43 17.72 19.37
CA GLN A 146 6.24 19.16 19.36
C GLN A 146 5.31 19.32 20.53
N THR A 147 5.87 19.74 21.68
CA THR A 147 5.11 20.10 22.87
C THR A 147 3.89 20.79 22.34
N ALA A 148 2.71 20.17 22.47
CA ALA A 148 1.50 20.72 21.90
C ALA A 148 1.40 22.12 22.50
N GLY A 149 1.74 23.13 21.69
CA GLY A 149 1.63 24.51 22.07
C GLY A 149 0.14 24.68 22.23
N ASN A 150 -0.32 24.59 23.47
CA ASN A 150 -1.70 24.56 23.93
C ASN A 150 -2.68 25.03 22.85
N VAL A 151 -3.09 24.13 21.94
CA VAL A 151 -4.09 24.48 20.93
C VAL A 151 -5.39 24.44 21.68
N THR A 152 -5.82 25.61 22.13
CA THR A 152 -7.12 25.84 22.74
C THR A 152 -8.17 25.17 21.86
N SER A 153 -8.75 24.10 22.39
CA SER A 153 -9.86 23.36 21.81
C SER A 153 -11.02 24.34 21.59
N GLY A 154 -11.20 24.81 20.37
CA GLY A 154 -12.14 25.89 20.08
C GLY A 154 -12.58 26.05 18.63
N VAL A 155 -12.08 25.25 17.68
CA VAL A 155 -12.60 25.24 16.31
C VAL A 155 -13.30 23.91 16.06
N ASN A 156 -14.63 23.93 16.17
CA ASN A 156 -15.47 22.79 15.79
C ASN A 156 -15.26 22.50 14.31
N VAL A 157 -14.52 21.44 13.99
CA VAL A 157 -14.27 20.93 12.63
C VAL A 157 -15.60 20.76 11.86
N THR A 158 -16.67 20.40 12.56
CA THR A 158 -18.03 20.30 12.01
C THR A 158 -18.57 21.62 11.45
N GLN A 159 -18.19 22.77 12.00
CA GLN A 159 -18.66 24.08 11.53
C GLN A 159 -17.88 24.53 10.28
N GLY A 160 -16.57 24.31 10.23
CA GLY A 160 -15.77 24.61 9.03
C GLY A 160 -16.23 23.82 7.80
N ILE A 161 -16.63 22.55 7.99
CA ILE A 161 -17.20 21.72 6.91
C ILE A 161 -18.57 22.25 6.47
N LYS A 162 -19.42 22.70 7.41
CA LYS A 162 -20.73 23.31 7.09
C LYS A 162 -20.60 24.64 6.36
N ASP A 163 -19.63 25.46 6.73
CA ASP A 163 -19.41 26.77 6.13
C ASP A 163 -18.89 26.65 4.68
N PHE A 164 -18.13 25.59 4.40
CA PHE A 164 -17.68 25.23 3.05
C PHE A 164 -18.84 24.79 2.15
N PHE A 165 -19.71 23.86 2.62
CA PHE A 165 -20.84 23.39 1.81
C PHE A 165 -21.97 24.42 1.63
N ASN A 166 -22.08 25.38 2.54
CA ASN A 166 -23.04 26.47 2.43
C ASN A 166 -22.52 27.67 1.63
N GLY A 167 -21.29 27.61 1.09
CA GLY A 167 -20.70 28.69 0.29
C GLY A 167 -20.51 30.00 1.06
N THR A 168 -20.43 29.95 2.39
CA THR A 168 -20.24 31.12 3.26
C THR A 168 -18.82 31.22 3.82
N GLY A 169 -18.01 30.16 3.68
CA GLY A 169 -16.55 30.31 3.65
C GLY A 169 -16.17 30.96 2.32
N LYS A 170 -15.38 32.04 2.37
CA LYS A 170 -15.02 32.83 1.17
C LYS A 170 -14.59 31.96 -0.02
#